data_AF-A0AAJ4ZN18-F1
#
_entry.id   AF-A0AAJ4ZN18-F1
#
_cell.length_a   1.000
_cell.length_b   1.000
_cell.length_c   1.000
_cell.angle_alpha   90.00
_cell.angle_beta   90.00
_cell.angle_gamma   90.00
#
_symmetry.space_group_name_H-M   'P 1'
#
loop_
_entity.id
_entity.type
_entity.pdbx_description
1 polymer ?
#
loop_
_entity_poly.entity_id
_entity_poly.type
_entity_poly.pdbx_seq_one_letter_code
_entity_poly.pdbx_strand_id
1 'polypeptide(L)'
;MWESVLHLRWLLGSPSAGGMGASLVSSPAGSDLLALSCQRQVSKERRAQDGDFPLNLCRTEGTWKTRFAQTVPPLFSARLRKFKAPHRAGYGQTVGGQGWAGWFRVAGVLMTALLLQSCASAGDDHGGIEAEKAKQLEDARAQARAPFQAGALATRAVRPVTLRDSGQPDAISYLRHVDFRFDGGVGFVIDELALRMVPREAGDPVWLDDVSSYTLQPVNGTVRVTADSMAALFNTVVFARGPRSDPPLRNFRFSLEDNALDMHAEMRRRGAWVPIELRGPLVLRDPQTIVFRPNVVKVRGQDAGPLMGAARIELADLLPVSTPSVQLAGSEIVMQVPRLFPPPALDLKLSAIRVTRDGLVMQIGDGRPQMPPLANASDAQRPYILFRGGDIRFMRSMPMNARIDIVVADPARPFVFNLYRYRDQLVAGSLRFSPDGGIRVRMPSFGTLAAGQTPKTARPAVHLARRTAP
;
A
#
# COMPACT_ATOMS: atom_id res chain seq x y z
N MET A 1 40.88 -30.24 28.48
CA MET A 1 39.50 -30.63 28.11
C MET A 1 38.54 -30.60 29.31
N TRP A 2 38.96 -30.93 30.54
CA TRP A 2 38.12 -30.84 31.75
C TRP A 2 37.92 -29.43 32.32
N GLU A 3 38.90 -28.52 32.19
CA GLU A 3 38.77 -27.15 32.71
C GLU A 3 37.76 -26.28 31.93
N SER A 4 37.62 -26.51 30.61
CA SER A 4 36.61 -25.83 29.78
C SER A 4 35.18 -26.25 30.12
N VAL A 5 34.98 -27.47 30.63
CA VAL A 5 33.68 -28.00 31.07
C VAL A 5 33.27 -27.40 32.43
N LEU A 6 34.24 -27.15 33.32
CA LEU A 6 33.98 -26.52 34.63
C LEU A 6 33.62 -25.04 34.51
N HIS A 7 34.25 -24.30 33.59
CA HIS A 7 33.91 -22.89 33.34
C HIS A 7 32.50 -22.70 32.75
N LEU A 8 32.00 -23.63 31.93
CA LEU A 8 30.63 -23.57 31.41
C LEU A 8 29.57 -24.21 32.32
N ARG A 9 29.95 -25.16 33.18
CA ARG A 9 29.05 -25.70 34.22
C ARG A 9 28.66 -24.64 35.25
N TRP A 10 29.51 -23.63 35.48
CA TRP A 10 29.16 -22.43 36.25
C TRP A 10 28.18 -21.50 35.48
N LEU A 11 28.27 -21.46 34.13
CA LEU A 11 27.40 -20.65 33.27
C LEU A 11 25.99 -21.27 33.06
N LEU A 12 25.81 -22.58 33.24
CA LEU A 12 24.57 -23.34 32.92
C LEU A 12 23.83 -23.94 34.14
N GLY A 13 24.11 -23.48 35.37
CA GLY A 13 23.75 -24.13 36.64
C GLY A 13 22.41 -24.91 36.76
N SER A 14 22.49 -26.07 37.43
CA SER A 14 21.43 -27.04 37.75
C SER A 14 20.36 -26.53 38.74
N PRO A 15 19.13 -27.09 38.72
CA PRO A 15 18.05 -26.72 39.65
C PRO A 15 18.18 -27.46 40.99
N SER A 16 17.93 -26.72 42.08
CA SER A 16 17.88 -27.25 43.45
C SER A 16 16.57 -27.99 43.69
N ALA A 17 16.68 -29.25 44.13
CA ALA A 17 15.60 -30.04 44.69
C ALA A 17 15.17 -29.45 46.05
N GLY A 18 13.85 -29.28 46.22
CA GLY A 18 13.23 -28.87 47.47
C GLY A 18 12.08 -29.81 47.83
N GLY A 19 12.36 -30.72 48.77
CA GLY A 19 11.49 -30.99 49.93
C GLY A 19 10.15 -31.67 49.69
N MET A 20 10.16 -32.99 49.84
CA MET A 20 9.02 -33.88 50.07
C MET A 20 8.23 -33.51 51.36
N GLY A 21 6.91 -33.62 51.31
CA GLY A 21 6.03 -33.70 52.48
C GLY A 21 4.79 -34.53 52.11
N ALA A 22 4.73 -35.77 52.58
CA ALA A 22 3.66 -36.74 52.34
C ALA A 22 2.71 -36.84 53.53
N SER A 23 1.41 -37.09 53.26
CA SER A 23 0.43 -37.91 54.01
C SER A 23 -0.99 -37.47 53.59
N LEU A 24 -1.85 -38.27 52.93
CA LEU A 24 -2.55 -39.54 53.24
C LEU A 24 -4.02 -39.31 53.68
N VAL A 25 -4.93 -40.11 53.08
CA VAL A 25 -6.29 -40.55 53.52
C VAL A 25 -7.56 -39.86 52.94
N SER A 26 -8.20 -40.62 52.03
CA SER A 26 -9.59 -41.10 51.94
C SER A 26 -10.85 -40.18 51.99
N SER A 27 -11.75 -40.43 51.02
CA SER A 27 -13.17 -40.03 50.86
C SER A 27 -14.15 -40.74 51.83
N PRO A 28 -15.50 -40.66 51.67
CA PRO A 28 -16.43 -39.50 51.62
C PRO A 28 -17.68 -39.65 52.55
N ALA A 29 -18.39 -38.55 52.83
CA ALA A 29 -19.82 -38.41 53.22
C ALA A 29 -20.07 -36.89 53.34
N GLY A 30 -21.20 -36.24 53.06
CA GLY A 30 -22.59 -36.60 52.86
C GLY A 30 -23.41 -35.38 53.34
N SER A 31 -24.39 -34.97 52.53
CA SER A 31 -25.59 -34.15 52.86
C SER A 31 -25.50 -32.64 53.21
N ASP A 32 -26.42 -31.94 52.53
CA ASP A 32 -27.28 -30.82 52.96
C ASP A 32 -26.90 -29.34 52.75
N LEU A 33 -27.50 -28.81 51.67
CA LEU A 33 -28.44 -27.68 51.64
C LEU A 33 -28.29 -26.63 52.74
N LEU A 34 -27.92 -25.40 52.36
CA LEU A 34 -28.57 -24.18 52.83
C LEU A 34 -28.33 -23.04 51.82
N ALA A 35 -29.43 -22.52 51.29
CA ALA A 35 -29.49 -21.29 50.52
C ALA A 35 -29.33 -20.09 51.45
N LEU A 36 -28.52 -19.10 51.08
CA LEU A 36 -28.60 -17.73 51.62
C LEU A 36 -27.99 -16.73 50.62
N SER A 37 -28.89 -15.94 50.03
CA SER A 37 -28.82 -14.49 49.82
C SER A 37 -27.43 -13.83 49.74
N CYS A 38 -27.12 -13.24 48.59
CA CYS A 38 -26.12 -12.19 48.47
C CYS A 38 -26.76 -10.92 47.92
N GLN A 39 -27.24 -10.07 48.84
CA GLN A 39 -27.42 -8.64 48.60
C GLN A 39 -26.03 -8.03 48.35
N ARG A 40 -25.87 -7.29 47.25
CA ARG A 40 -24.72 -6.39 47.09
C ARG A 40 -25.21 -4.95 46.97
N GLN A 41 -24.67 -4.13 47.87
CA GLN A 41 -25.04 -2.77 48.16
C GLN A 41 -24.89 -1.82 46.98
N VAL A 42 -25.91 -0.97 46.84
CA VAL A 42 -25.90 0.27 46.08
C VAL A 42 -24.95 1.26 46.76
N SER A 43 -23.97 1.78 46.03
CA SER A 43 -23.24 3.00 46.40
C SER A 43 -23.69 4.13 45.49
N LYS A 44 -24.15 5.21 46.13
CA LYS A 44 -24.72 6.44 45.58
C LYS A 44 -23.69 7.57 45.70
N GLU A 45 -23.92 8.65 44.93
CA GLU A 45 -23.26 9.98 44.97
C GLU A 45 -21.93 10.10 44.19
N ARG A 46 -21.66 11.09 43.32
CA ARG A 46 -22.41 12.22 42.75
C ARG A 46 -21.63 12.66 41.48
N ARG A 47 -22.30 12.81 40.32
CA ARG A 47 -21.78 13.48 39.12
C ARG A 47 -22.63 14.74 38.91
N ALA A 48 -22.00 15.89 38.67
CA ALA A 48 -22.65 17.10 38.22
C ALA A 48 -22.54 17.23 36.68
N GLN A 49 -23.71 17.44 36.06
CA GLN A 49 -24.12 18.28 34.90
C GLN A 49 -23.04 18.99 34.05
N ASP A 50 -23.15 19.21 32.73
CA ASP A 50 -24.27 19.55 31.80
C ASP A 50 -23.86 19.09 30.37
N GLY A 51 -24.69 18.92 29.33
CA GLY A 51 -26.11 19.14 29.12
C GLY A 51 -26.48 18.60 27.71
N ASP A 52 -27.68 18.04 27.57
CA ASP A 52 -28.24 17.50 26.32
C ASP A 52 -29.30 18.46 25.74
N PHE A 53 -29.28 18.66 24.42
CA PHE A 53 -30.46 19.08 23.64
C PHE A 53 -30.78 17.99 22.61
N PRO A 54 -31.95 17.31 22.67
CA PRO A 54 -32.38 16.41 21.61
C PRO A 54 -33.24 17.17 20.58
N LEU A 55 -32.88 17.05 19.30
CA LEU A 55 -33.75 17.45 18.19
C LEU A 55 -34.81 16.36 17.97
N ASN A 56 -36.04 16.68 18.35
CA ASN A 56 -37.24 15.91 18.03
C ASN A 56 -37.55 15.98 16.52
N LEU A 57 -37.69 14.80 15.89
CA LEU A 57 -38.32 14.65 14.58
C LEU A 57 -39.83 14.48 14.79
N CYS A 58 -40.59 15.56 14.59
CA CYS A 58 -42.04 15.48 14.38
C CYS A 58 -42.33 15.50 12.88
N ARG A 59 -42.95 14.41 12.43
CA ARG A 59 -43.61 14.23 11.13
C ARG A 59 -44.87 15.07 11.11
N THR A 60 -45.05 15.91 10.09
CA THR A 60 -46.36 16.51 9.81
C THR A 60 -46.55 16.54 8.30
N GLU A 61 -47.56 15.81 7.86
CA GLU A 61 -48.09 15.84 6.50
C GLU A 61 -48.70 17.22 6.24
N GLY A 62 -48.31 17.85 5.13
CA GLY A 62 -48.80 19.15 4.72
C GLY A 62 -48.67 19.29 3.21
N THR A 63 -49.81 19.27 2.55
CA THR A 63 -50.06 19.48 1.12
C THR A 63 -49.40 20.76 0.59
N TRP A 64 -48.47 20.65 -0.36
CA TRP A 64 -47.91 21.82 -1.05
C TRP A 64 -48.52 21.96 -2.46
N LYS A 65 -49.34 23.01 -2.60
CA LYS A 65 -49.70 23.59 -3.90
C LYS A 65 -48.56 24.51 -4.36
N THR A 66 -48.33 24.46 -5.65
CA THR A 66 -47.39 25.25 -6.46
C THR A 66 -47.53 26.77 -6.27
N ARG A 67 -46.38 27.45 -6.15
CA ARG A 67 -45.93 28.66 -6.88
C ARG A 67 -44.80 29.30 -6.10
N PHE A 68 -43.62 29.43 -6.69
CA PHE A 68 -42.79 30.63 -6.49
C PHE A 68 -41.90 30.84 -7.72
N ALA A 69 -42.10 32.00 -8.34
CA ALA A 69 -41.29 32.54 -9.40
C ALA A 69 -40.14 33.38 -8.81
N GLN A 70 -39.01 33.33 -9.50
CA GLN A 70 -38.00 34.37 -9.71
C GLN A 70 -37.48 35.19 -8.51
N THR A 71 -36.17 35.10 -8.26
CA THR A 71 -35.22 36.21 -8.54
C THR A 71 -33.77 35.73 -8.42
N VAL A 72 -33.00 35.89 -9.49
CA VAL A 72 -31.53 35.72 -9.51
C VAL A 72 -30.94 37.10 -9.82
N PRO A 73 -29.96 37.61 -9.05
CA PRO A 73 -29.20 38.79 -9.47
C PRO A 73 -28.03 38.37 -10.36
N PRO A 74 -27.82 39.02 -11.53
CA PRO A 74 -26.60 38.87 -12.31
C PRO A 74 -25.54 39.83 -11.77
N LEU A 75 -24.26 39.49 -11.98
CA LEU A 75 -23.17 40.39 -12.38
C LEU A 75 -21.83 39.67 -12.16
N PHE A 76 -21.13 39.35 -13.26
CA PHE A 76 -19.74 39.77 -13.47
C PHE A 76 -19.34 39.45 -14.93
N SER A 77 -19.06 40.50 -15.67
CA SER A 77 -18.66 40.51 -17.07
C SER A 77 -17.14 40.30 -17.21
N ALA A 78 -16.73 39.38 -18.07
CA ALA A 78 -15.32 39.20 -18.44
C ALA A 78 -15.10 39.64 -19.90
N ARG A 79 -14.34 40.73 -20.05
CA ARG A 79 -13.77 41.24 -21.30
C ARG A 79 -12.91 40.17 -22.00
N LEU A 80 -13.32 39.73 -23.18
CA LEU A 80 -12.47 38.97 -24.09
C LEU A 80 -11.60 39.94 -24.92
N ARG A 81 -10.28 39.92 -24.67
CA ARG A 81 -9.27 40.51 -25.54
C ARG A 81 -9.02 39.55 -26.70
N LYS A 82 -9.36 39.97 -27.93
CA LYS A 82 -9.07 39.25 -29.18
C LYS A 82 -7.56 39.20 -29.41
N PHE A 83 -6.99 37.99 -29.45
CA PHE A 83 -5.64 37.74 -29.96
C PHE A 83 -5.70 37.60 -31.48
N LYS A 84 -4.92 38.42 -32.18
CA LYS A 84 -4.77 38.44 -33.64
C LYS A 84 -3.51 37.63 -34.00
N ALA A 85 -3.66 36.57 -34.78
CA ALA A 85 -2.53 35.80 -35.32
C ALA A 85 -1.93 36.52 -36.55
N PRO A 86 -0.61 36.47 -36.77
CA PRO A 86 0.04 37.10 -37.92
C PRO A 86 0.04 36.18 -39.14
N HIS A 87 -0.40 36.70 -40.28
CA HIS A 87 -0.21 36.10 -41.60
C HIS A 87 1.18 36.45 -42.14
N ARG A 88 1.89 35.43 -42.67
CA ARG A 88 3.14 35.55 -43.42
C ARG A 88 2.96 34.79 -44.73
N ALA A 89 2.98 35.51 -45.85
CA ALA A 89 3.56 35.11 -47.14
C ALA A 89 3.16 36.15 -48.20
N GLY A 90 4.16 36.82 -48.77
CA GLY A 90 4.03 37.65 -49.96
C GLY A 90 4.67 36.98 -51.18
N TYR A 91 4.62 37.73 -52.29
CA TYR A 91 5.04 37.43 -53.67
C TYR A 91 4.07 36.50 -54.43
N GLY A 92 3.44 36.88 -55.54
CA GLY A 92 3.65 38.01 -56.45
C GLY A 92 3.90 37.45 -57.85
N GLN A 93 2.94 37.58 -58.76
CA GLN A 93 3.21 37.71 -60.21
C GLN A 93 1.93 38.12 -60.95
N THR A 94 2.02 39.30 -61.55
CA THR A 94 1.15 39.85 -62.58
C THR A 94 1.61 39.33 -63.94
N VAL A 95 0.69 38.81 -64.76
CA VAL A 95 0.83 38.76 -66.22
C VAL A 95 -0.47 39.30 -66.81
N GLY A 96 -0.33 40.39 -67.57
CA GLY A 96 -1.40 40.97 -68.36
C GLY A 96 -1.63 40.19 -69.66
N GLY A 97 -2.87 40.23 -70.15
CA GLY A 97 -3.26 39.64 -71.42
C GLY A 97 -4.61 40.18 -71.83
N GLN A 98 -4.58 41.02 -72.85
CA GLN A 98 -5.61 41.93 -73.34
C GLN A 98 -6.61 41.24 -74.27
N GLY A 99 -7.88 41.64 -74.18
CA GLY A 99 -8.86 41.58 -75.27
C GLY A 99 -9.57 40.24 -75.46
N TRP A 100 -10.90 40.27 -75.45
CA TRP A 100 -11.75 40.09 -76.63
C TRP A 100 -13.19 40.32 -76.18
N ALA A 101 -13.77 41.40 -76.69
CA ALA A 101 -15.18 41.69 -76.56
C ALA A 101 -15.94 40.89 -77.62
N GLY A 102 -17.01 40.22 -77.20
CA GLY A 102 -18.10 39.89 -78.12
C GLY A 102 -18.74 38.53 -77.95
N TRP A 103 -20.04 38.58 -77.64
CA TRP A 103 -21.05 37.58 -77.98
C TRP A 103 -21.01 36.26 -77.17
N PHE A 104 -21.84 36.18 -76.13
CA PHE A 104 -23.11 35.44 -76.20
C PHE A 104 -23.90 35.70 -74.91
N ARG A 105 -25.00 36.43 -75.06
CA ARG A 105 -26.14 36.40 -74.14
C ARG A 105 -26.74 34.99 -74.23
N VAL A 106 -26.74 34.24 -73.14
CA VAL A 106 -27.78 33.30 -72.64
C VAL A 106 -27.11 32.47 -71.52
N ALA A 107 -27.01 33.02 -70.32
CA ALA A 107 -26.80 32.27 -69.07
C ALA A 107 -27.16 33.10 -67.82
N GLY A 108 -27.95 34.16 -67.98
CA GLY A 108 -28.25 35.14 -66.94
C GLY A 108 -29.41 34.78 -66.00
N VAL A 109 -29.94 33.55 -66.04
CA VAL A 109 -31.08 33.14 -65.19
C VAL A 109 -30.83 31.81 -64.46
N LEU A 110 -29.73 31.09 -64.73
CA LEU A 110 -29.38 29.87 -63.97
C LEU A 110 -28.28 30.07 -62.90
N MET A 111 -27.57 31.20 -62.92
CA MET A 111 -26.50 31.50 -61.96
C MET A 111 -26.94 32.30 -60.73
N THR A 112 -28.17 32.82 -60.70
CA THR A 112 -28.79 33.38 -59.48
C THR A 112 -29.43 32.32 -58.59
N ALA A 113 -29.69 31.10 -59.11
CA ALA A 113 -30.12 29.97 -58.29
C ALA A 113 -28.93 29.17 -57.70
N LEU A 114 -27.75 29.22 -58.31
CA LEU A 114 -26.53 28.54 -57.82
C LEU A 114 -25.66 29.39 -56.90
N LEU A 115 -25.89 30.71 -56.82
CA LEU A 115 -25.22 31.59 -55.83
C LEU A 115 -26.05 31.81 -54.55
N LEU A 116 -27.27 31.25 -54.46
CA LEU A 116 -28.07 31.21 -53.23
C LEU A 116 -27.95 29.88 -52.47
N GLN A 117 -27.21 28.89 -52.99
CA GLN A 117 -26.91 27.64 -52.28
C GLN A 117 -25.55 27.64 -51.54
N SER A 118 -24.74 28.70 -51.66
CA SER A 118 -23.42 28.79 -50.99
C SER A 118 -23.40 29.64 -49.71
N CYS A 119 -24.57 29.99 -49.15
CA CYS A 119 -24.69 30.71 -47.87
C CYS A 119 -25.63 30.01 -46.87
N ALA A 120 -25.81 28.69 -47.01
CA ALA A 120 -26.59 27.88 -46.08
C ALA A 120 -25.84 26.58 -45.73
N SER A 121 -24.65 26.70 -45.14
CA SER A 121 -24.04 25.60 -44.38
C SER A 121 -23.13 26.09 -43.25
N ALA A 122 -23.36 27.31 -42.75
CA ALA A 122 -22.67 27.80 -41.54
C ALA A 122 -23.40 27.42 -40.23
N GLY A 123 -24.40 26.53 -40.31
CA GLY A 123 -25.27 26.13 -39.18
C GLY A 123 -25.14 24.68 -38.71
N ASP A 124 -24.61 23.77 -39.53
CA ASP A 124 -24.71 22.32 -39.25
C ASP A 124 -23.45 21.68 -38.65
N ASP A 125 -22.32 22.39 -38.62
CA ASP A 125 -21.07 21.87 -38.03
C ASP A 125 -21.13 21.71 -36.50
N HIS A 126 -22.01 22.45 -35.81
CA HIS A 126 -22.14 22.35 -34.36
C HIS A 126 -22.80 21.04 -33.92
N GLY A 127 -23.82 20.57 -34.66
CA GLY A 127 -24.51 19.31 -34.35
C GLY A 127 -23.65 18.07 -34.61
N GLY A 128 -22.79 18.11 -35.63
CA GLY A 128 -21.82 17.05 -35.90
C GLY A 128 -20.79 16.89 -34.78
N ILE A 129 -20.23 18.01 -34.30
CA ILE A 129 -19.26 18.02 -33.20
C ILE A 129 -19.91 17.54 -31.89
N GLU A 130 -21.13 17.99 -31.59
CA GLU A 130 -21.85 17.57 -30.38
C GLU A 130 -22.16 16.06 -30.39
N ALA A 131 -22.65 15.52 -31.52
CA ALA A 131 -22.91 14.09 -31.66
C ALA A 131 -21.62 13.26 -31.56
N GLU A 132 -20.53 13.71 -32.18
CA GLU A 132 -19.24 13.05 -32.10
C GLU A 132 -18.69 13.06 -30.67
N LYS A 133 -18.81 14.19 -29.95
CA LYS A 133 -18.40 14.31 -28.54
C LYS A 133 -19.26 13.46 -27.62
N ALA A 134 -20.56 13.37 -27.87
CA ALA A 134 -21.46 12.49 -27.13
C ALA A 134 -21.06 11.02 -27.29
N LYS A 135 -20.82 10.59 -28.53
CA LYS A 135 -20.33 9.23 -28.83
C LYS A 135 -18.97 8.95 -28.17
N GLN A 136 -18.01 9.87 -28.29
CA GLN A 136 -16.71 9.76 -27.62
C GLN A 136 -16.86 9.61 -26.10
N LEU A 137 -17.79 10.33 -25.48
CA LEU A 137 -18.07 10.22 -24.05
C LEU A 137 -18.73 8.89 -23.66
N GLU A 138 -19.65 8.38 -24.49
CA GLU A 138 -20.27 7.07 -24.29
C GLU A 138 -19.25 5.94 -24.41
N ASP A 139 -18.39 5.97 -25.42
CA ASP A 139 -17.31 5.00 -25.61
C ASP A 139 -16.34 5.03 -24.42
N ALA A 140 -15.95 6.23 -23.96
CA ALA A 140 -15.10 6.40 -22.78
C ALA A 140 -15.76 5.84 -21.50
N ARG A 141 -17.07 6.05 -21.33
CA ARG A 141 -17.84 5.49 -20.20
C ARG A 141 -17.96 3.97 -20.27
N ALA A 142 -18.14 3.41 -21.46
CA ALA A 142 -18.20 1.97 -21.67
C ALA A 142 -16.85 1.32 -21.31
N GLN A 143 -15.74 1.91 -21.77
CA GLN A 143 -14.38 1.46 -21.41
C GLN A 143 -14.13 1.59 -19.89
N ALA A 144 -14.58 2.67 -19.27
CA ALA A 144 -14.44 2.88 -17.83
C ALA A 144 -15.27 1.91 -16.98
N ARG A 145 -16.29 1.24 -17.55
CA ARG A 145 -17.12 0.24 -16.86
C ARG A 145 -16.71 -1.20 -17.16
N ALA A 146 -15.89 -1.41 -18.19
CA ALA A 146 -15.48 -2.74 -18.58
C ALA A 146 -14.71 -3.43 -17.42
N PRO A 147 -15.01 -4.71 -17.14
CA PRO A 147 -14.22 -5.48 -16.20
C PRO A 147 -12.81 -5.62 -16.75
N PHE A 148 -11.84 -5.58 -15.85
CA PHE A 148 -10.44 -5.78 -16.18
C PHE A 148 -10.08 -7.27 -16.13
N GLN A 149 -9.25 -7.71 -17.08
CA GLN A 149 -8.69 -9.06 -17.11
C GLN A 149 -7.23 -9.03 -17.58
N ALA A 150 -6.37 -9.76 -16.87
CA ALA A 150 -5.02 -10.11 -17.29
C ALA A 150 -4.70 -11.52 -16.80
N GLY A 151 -4.57 -12.47 -17.73
CA GLY A 151 -4.36 -13.88 -17.42
C GLY A 151 -5.48 -14.48 -16.59
N ALA A 152 -5.09 -15.19 -15.52
CA ALA A 152 -6.01 -15.79 -14.57
C ALA A 152 -6.66 -14.79 -13.60
N LEU A 153 -6.20 -13.54 -13.60
CA LEU A 153 -6.74 -12.48 -12.76
C LEU A 153 -7.75 -11.63 -13.54
N ALA A 154 -8.99 -11.69 -13.08
CA ALA A 154 -10.07 -10.83 -13.56
C ALA A 154 -10.81 -10.21 -12.39
N THR A 155 -11.26 -8.98 -12.60
CA THR A 155 -12.24 -8.30 -11.75
C THR A 155 -13.62 -8.82 -12.11
N ARG A 156 -14.53 -8.93 -11.15
CA ARG A 156 -15.91 -9.34 -11.38
C ARG A 156 -16.88 -8.34 -10.76
N ALA A 157 -17.95 -8.01 -11.47
CA ALA A 157 -19.07 -7.30 -10.88
C ALA A 157 -19.99 -8.32 -10.20
N VAL A 158 -20.17 -8.20 -8.89
CA VAL A 158 -21.08 -9.06 -8.10
C VAL A 158 -22.41 -8.38 -7.82
N ARG A 159 -22.48 -7.06 -8.03
CA ARG A 159 -23.70 -6.25 -7.91
C ARG A 159 -23.71 -5.15 -9.00
N PRO A 160 -24.87 -4.55 -9.31
CA PRO A 160 -24.95 -3.50 -10.34
C PRO A 160 -24.10 -2.28 -9.99
N VAL A 161 -23.49 -1.67 -11.01
CA VAL A 161 -22.78 -0.39 -10.88
C VAL A 161 -23.76 0.71 -10.45
N THR A 162 -23.38 1.53 -9.48
CA THR A 162 -24.14 2.70 -9.03
C THR A 162 -23.34 3.99 -9.25
N LEU A 163 -23.91 5.13 -8.87
CA LEU A 163 -23.19 6.41 -8.84
C LEU A 163 -22.13 6.48 -7.72
N ARG A 164 -22.12 5.52 -6.80
CA ARG A 164 -21.26 5.53 -5.60
C ARG A 164 -20.27 4.38 -5.56
N ASP A 165 -20.52 3.31 -6.32
CA ASP A 165 -19.69 2.11 -6.30
C ASP A 165 -19.73 1.35 -7.63
N SER A 166 -18.65 0.63 -7.94
CA SER A 166 -18.53 -0.20 -9.15
C SER A 166 -19.21 -1.57 -9.03
N GLY A 167 -19.69 -1.94 -7.85
CA GLY A 167 -20.22 -3.26 -7.57
C GLY A 167 -19.21 -4.41 -7.67
N GLN A 168 -17.91 -4.10 -7.70
CA GLN A 168 -16.83 -5.07 -7.67
C GLN A 168 -16.38 -5.30 -6.21
N PRO A 169 -16.11 -6.55 -5.80
CA PRO A 169 -15.78 -6.86 -4.42
C PRO A 169 -14.32 -6.61 -4.06
N ASP A 170 -13.46 -6.38 -5.06
CA ASP A 170 -12.02 -6.29 -4.89
C ASP A 170 -11.38 -5.45 -6.01
N ALA A 171 -10.17 -4.95 -5.73
CA ALA A 171 -9.28 -4.36 -6.72
C ALA A 171 -8.08 -5.28 -6.95
N ILE A 172 -7.43 -5.16 -8.10
CA ILE A 172 -6.22 -5.92 -8.42
C ILE A 172 -5.04 -4.96 -8.49
N SER A 173 -3.93 -5.32 -7.85
CA SER A 173 -2.68 -4.57 -7.94
C SER A 173 -1.58 -5.39 -8.60
N TYR A 174 -0.82 -4.73 -9.47
CA TYR A 174 0.35 -5.29 -10.13
C TYR A 174 1.57 -4.44 -9.81
N LEU A 175 2.65 -5.04 -9.34
CA LEU A 175 3.87 -4.35 -8.93
C LEU A 175 5.05 -4.95 -9.71
N ARG A 176 5.94 -4.08 -10.20
CA ARG A 176 7.16 -4.49 -10.90
C ARG A 176 8.35 -3.66 -10.44
N HIS A 177 9.40 -4.35 -9.98
CA HIS A 177 10.67 -3.80 -9.49
C HIS A 177 10.49 -2.72 -8.41
N VAL A 178 9.66 -3.00 -7.39
CA VAL A 178 9.31 -2.06 -6.31
C VAL A 178 9.90 -2.51 -4.98
N ASP A 179 10.61 -1.63 -4.28
CA ASP A 179 10.89 -1.80 -2.84
C ASP A 179 9.66 -1.34 -2.07
N PHE A 180 8.77 -2.29 -1.76
CA PHE A 180 7.51 -2.05 -1.07
C PHE A 180 7.72 -2.13 0.44
N ARG A 181 7.44 -1.03 1.14
CA ARG A 181 7.56 -0.92 2.59
C ARG A 181 6.22 -0.63 3.22
N PHE A 182 5.92 -1.27 4.33
CA PHE A 182 4.76 -0.90 5.16
C PHE A 182 5.07 0.40 5.90
N ASP A 183 6.13 0.34 6.71
CA ASP A 183 6.70 1.49 7.41
C ASP A 183 8.18 1.23 7.75
N GLY A 184 8.95 2.31 7.89
CA GLY A 184 10.39 2.24 8.17
C GLY A 184 11.15 1.36 7.17
N GLY A 185 11.80 0.32 7.67
CA GLY A 185 12.50 -0.70 6.87
C GLY A 185 11.71 -1.99 6.64
N VAL A 186 10.49 -2.11 7.16
CA VAL A 186 9.68 -3.33 7.10
C VAL A 186 9.02 -3.45 5.73
N GLY A 187 9.35 -4.49 4.97
CA GLY A 187 8.85 -4.62 3.60
C GLY A 187 9.45 -5.77 2.79
N PHE A 188 9.25 -5.67 1.48
CA PHE A 188 9.69 -6.62 0.46
C PHE A 188 10.26 -5.87 -0.74
N VAL A 189 11.33 -6.40 -1.32
CA VAL A 189 11.70 -6.05 -2.69
C VAL A 189 10.94 -6.96 -3.64
N ILE A 190 10.06 -6.38 -4.43
CA ILE A 190 9.22 -7.08 -5.39
C ILE A 190 9.92 -7.07 -6.75
N ASP A 191 10.11 -8.26 -7.32
CA ASP A 191 10.52 -8.36 -8.72
C ASP A 191 9.31 -8.17 -9.62
N GLU A 192 8.34 -9.08 -9.53
CA GLU A 192 7.01 -8.95 -10.11
C GLU A 192 5.99 -9.56 -9.16
N LEU A 193 4.84 -8.91 -8.99
CA LEU A 193 3.77 -9.38 -8.13
C LEU A 193 2.41 -8.97 -8.66
N ALA A 194 1.48 -9.92 -8.69
CA ALA A 194 0.06 -9.66 -8.86
C ALA A 194 -0.71 -10.09 -7.61
N LEU A 195 -1.55 -9.20 -7.09
CA LEU A 195 -2.31 -9.43 -5.87
C LEU A 195 -3.73 -8.88 -5.99
N ARG A 196 -4.65 -9.48 -5.22
CA ARG A 196 -5.98 -8.90 -4.96
C ARG A 196 -5.93 -8.06 -3.69
N MET A 197 -6.68 -6.97 -3.70
CA MET A 197 -6.92 -6.10 -2.55
C MET A 197 -8.39 -6.23 -2.20
N VAL A 198 -8.67 -6.85 -1.07
CA VAL A 198 -10.02 -7.23 -0.67
C VAL A 198 -10.42 -6.40 0.55
N PRO A 199 -11.41 -5.51 0.45
CA PRO A 199 -12.02 -4.83 1.59
C PRO A 199 -12.52 -5.86 2.62
N ARG A 200 -12.41 -5.54 3.90
CA ARG A 200 -12.93 -6.41 4.97
C ARG A 200 -14.45 -6.43 5.02
N GLU A 201 -15.07 -5.30 4.67
CA GLU A 201 -16.52 -5.16 4.61
C GLU A 201 -16.97 -5.18 3.14
N ALA A 202 -17.97 -6.01 2.85
CA ALA A 202 -18.45 -6.19 1.49
C ALA A 202 -19.13 -4.90 0.99
N GLY A 203 -18.62 -4.35 -0.12
CA GLY A 203 -19.16 -3.15 -0.72
C GLY A 203 -18.46 -1.85 -0.34
N ASP A 204 -17.52 -1.92 0.61
CA ASP A 204 -16.60 -0.83 0.90
C ASP A 204 -15.49 -0.75 -0.16
N PRO A 205 -14.90 0.44 -0.37
CA PRO A 205 -13.72 0.57 -1.20
C PRO A 205 -12.48 0.03 -0.47
N VAL A 206 -11.44 -0.31 -1.23
CA VAL A 206 -10.09 -0.47 -0.70
C VAL A 206 -9.58 0.90 -0.26
N TRP A 207 -9.52 1.15 1.05
CA TRP A 207 -9.12 2.46 1.56
C TRP A 207 -7.64 2.50 1.95
N LEU A 208 -6.81 3.11 1.10
CA LEU A 208 -5.36 3.16 1.30
C LEU A 208 -4.91 3.93 2.55
N ASP A 209 -5.70 4.88 3.06
CA ASP A 209 -5.36 5.59 4.30
C ASP A 209 -5.72 4.78 5.57
N ASP A 210 -6.59 3.79 5.44
CA ASP A 210 -6.91 2.88 6.54
C ASP A 210 -6.45 1.47 6.17
N VAL A 211 -5.19 1.19 6.48
CA VAL A 211 -4.56 -0.12 6.24
C VAL A 211 -5.23 -1.26 7.01
N SER A 212 -6.10 -0.99 7.98
CA SER A 212 -6.86 -2.03 8.66
C SER A 212 -8.11 -2.46 7.88
N SER A 213 -8.59 -1.64 6.94
CA SER A 213 -9.86 -1.84 6.22
C SER A 213 -9.82 -2.89 5.10
N TYR A 214 -8.65 -3.42 4.74
CA TYR A 214 -8.49 -4.39 3.65
C TYR A 214 -7.40 -5.43 3.92
N THR A 215 -7.42 -6.49 3.12
CA THR A 215 -6.44 -7.58 3.10
C THR A 215 -5.74 -7.59 1.74
N LEU A 216 -4.43 -7.85 1.74
CA LEU A 216 -3.68 -8.14 0.52
C LEU A 216 -3.62 -9.65 0.31
N GLN A 217 -4.01 -10.09 -0.89
CA GLN A 217 -3.99 -11.49 -1.33
C GLN A 217 -3.05 -11.64 -2.51
N PRO A 218 -1.74 -11.82 -2.29
CA PRO A 218 -0.80 -12.22 -3.33
C PRO A 218 -1.27 -13.47 -4.06
N VAL A 219 -1.33 -13.40 -5.39
CA VAL A 219 -1.80 -14.52 -6.24
C VAL A 219 -0.64 -15.17 -6.98
N ASN A 220 0.27 -14.37 -7.54
CA ASN A 220 1.41 -14.87 -8.28
C ASN A 220 2.54 -13.83 -8.29
N GLY A 221 3.78 -14.25 -8.12
CA GLY A 221 4.91 -13.33 -8.07
C GLY A 221 6.12 -13.85 -7.34
N THR A 222 7.18 -13.07 -7.40
CA THR A 222 8.42 -13.31 -6.67
C THR A 222 8.79 -12.07 -5.87
N VAL A 223 8.98 -12.26 -4.56
CA VAL A 223 9.38 -11.20 -3.64
C VAL A 223 10.64 -11.62 -2.89
N ARG A 224 11.40 -10.64 -2.41
CA ARG A 224 12.63 -10.86 -1.65
C ARG A 224 12.59 -10.06 -0.36
N VAL A 225 12.88 -10.72 0.76
CA VAL A 225 13.11 -10.07 2.05
C VAL A 225 14.62 -9.94 2.27
N THR A 226 15.10 -8.71 2.34
CA THR A 226 16.53 -8.43 2.58
C THR A 226 16.90 -8.67 4.04
N ALA A 227 18.20 -8.80 4.33
CA ALA A 227 18.68 -8.85 5.72
C ALA A 227 18.21 -7.65 6.55
N ASP A 228 18.27 -6.45 5.98
CA ASP A 228 17.81 -5.21 6.63
C ASP A 228 16.30 -5.22 6.88
N SER A 229 15.51 -5.73 5.92
CA SER A 229 14.06 -5.87 6.07
C SER A 229 13.70 -6.89 7.15
N MET A 230 14.43 -8.00 7.26
CA MET A 230 14.26 -8.96 8.37
C MET A 230 14.62 -8.33 9.71
N ALA A 231 15.73 -7.61 9.78
CA ALA A 231 16.16 -6.92 10.99
C ALA A 231 15.12 -5.87 11.43
N ALA A 232 14.59 -5.08 10.49
CA ALA A 232 13.52 -4.14 10.77
C ALA A 232 12.27 -4.86 11.28
N LEU A 233 11.82 -5.91 10.61
CA LEU A 233 10.63 -6.70 10.98
C LEU A 233 10.74 -7.25 12.41
N PHE A 234 11.87 -7.87 12.74
CA PHE A 234 12.07 -8.50 14.05
C PHE A 234 12.19 -7.47 15.18
N ASN A 235 12.92 -6.38 14.95
CA ASN A 235 13.14 -5.35 15.96
C ASN A 235 11.94 -4.43 16.18
N THR A 236 11.02 -4.32 15.22
CA THR A 236 9.88 -3.38 15.29
C THR A 236 8.52 -4.03 15.44
N VAL A 237 8.30 -5.20 14.83
CA VAL A 237 6.98 -5.86 14.81
C VAL A 237 6.95 -7.10 15.70
N VAL A 238 7.86 -8.06 15.46
CA VAL A 238 7.81 -9.37 16.12
C VAL A 238 8.10 -9.27 17.62
N PHE A 239 9.14 -8.51 17.98
CA PHE A 239 9.55 -8.27 19.38
C PHE A 239 9.26 -6.84 19.82
N ALA A 240 8.19 -6.25 19.29
CA ALA A 240 7.74 -4.91 19.65
C ALA A 240 7.72 -4.75 21.18
N ARG A 241 8.35 -3.68 21.68
CA ARG A 241 8.36 -3.38 23.12
C ARG A 241 6.93 -3.13 23.58
N GLY A 242 6.42 -4.02 24.43
CA GLY A 242 5.22 -3.74 25.21
C GLY A 242 5.53 -2.71 26.31
N PRO A 243 4.55 -1.89 26.76
CA PRO A 243 4.77 -0.91 27.83
C PRO A 243 5.22 -1.49 29.17
N ARG A 244 5.13 -2.82 29.36
CA ARG A 244 5.32 -3.50 30.65
C ARG A 244 6.42 -4.56 30.69
N SER A 245 7.10 -4.87 29.59
CA SER A 245 8.22 -5.81 29.63
C SER A 245 9.22 -5.59 28.49
N ASP A 246 10.51 -5.62 28.82
CA ASP A 246 11.57 -5.75 27.82
C ASP A 246 11.36 -7.05 27.02
N PRO A 247 11.61 -7.05 25.71
CA PRO A 247 11.49 -8.26 24.90
C PRO A 247 12.57 -9.28 25.32
N PRO A 248 12.28 -10.60 25.23
CA PRO A 248 13.25 -11.65 25.58
C PRO A 248 14.49 -11.64 24.68
N LEU A 249 14.33 -11.11 23.46
CA LEU A 249 15.37 -10.91 22.46
C LEU A 249 15.34 -9.49 21.90
N ARG A 250 16.51 -8.96 21.53
CA ARG A 250 16.63 -7.65 20.87
C ARG A 250 17.85 -7.59 19.97
N ASN A 251 18.01 -6.46 19.26
CA ASN A 251 19.18 -6.14 18.44
C ASN A 251 19.44 -7.20 17.35
N PHE A 252 18.36 -7.67 16.72
CA PHE A 252 18.44 -8.64 15.64
C PHE A 252 19.22 -8.08 14.46
N ARG A 253 20.17 -8.86 13.98
CA ARG A 253 20.87 -8.68 12.71
C ARG A 253 20.87 -10.00 11.97
N PHE A 254 20.77 -9.92 10.65
CA PHE A 254 20.72 -11.10 9.79
C PHE A 254 21.79 -10.98 8.71
N SER A 255 22.29 -12.12 8.28
CA SER A 255 22.99 -12.25 7.01
C SER A 255 22.58 -13.57 6.35
N LEU A 256 22.70 -13.63 5.03
CA LEU A 256 22.29 -14.79 4.26
C LEU A 256 23.47 -15.24 3.41
N GLU A 257 23.90 -16.50 3.61
CA GLU A 257 25.03 -17.08 2.91
C GLU A 257 24.71 -18.52 2.54
N ASP A 258 24.90 -18.91 1.28
CA ASP A 258 24.99 -20.31 0.84
C ASP A 258 23.91 -21.23 1.45
N ASN A 259 22.63 -20.88 1.22
CA ASN A 259 21.43 -21.58 1.73
C ASN A 259 21.21 -21.54 3.26
N ALA A 260 22.03 -20.81 4.00
CA ALA A 260 21.89 -20.61 5.44
C ALA A 260 21.53 -19.16 5.80
N LEU A 261 20.71 -19.03 6.83
CA LEU A 261 20.48 -17.80 7.56
C LEU A 261 21.46 -17.76 8.73
N ASP A 262 22.17 -16.65 8.89
CA ASP A 262 22.88 -16.30 10.10
C ASP A 262 22.09 -15.21 10.85
N MET A 263 21.78 -15.44 12.11
CA MET A 263 21.02 -14.57 12.97
C MET A 263 21.84 -14.24 14.21
N HIS A 264 22.13 -12.96 14.41
CA HIS A 264 22.70 -12.44 15.63
C HIS A 264 21.63 -11.69 16.43
N ALA A 265 21.56 -11.93 17.74
CA ALA A 265 20.69 -11.21 18.65
C ALA A 265 21.29 -11.12 20.06
N GLU A 266 20.67 -10.34 20.92
CA GLU A 266 20.93 -10.35 22.37
C GLU A 266 19.74 -10.98 23.10
N MET A 267 20.01 -11.96 23.96
CA MET A 267 19.02 -12.56 24.85
C MET A 267 19.18 -12.09 26.29
N ARG A 268 18.07 -11.95 27.01
CA ARG A 268 18.10 -11.68 28.45
C ARG A 268 18.34 -12.97 29.23
N ARG A 269 19.43 -13.05 30.00
CA ARG A 269 19.76 -14.19 30.88
C ARG A 269 20.18 -13.69 32.25
N ARG A 270 19.46 -14.12 33.30
CA ARG A 270 19.74 -13.77 34.73
C ARG A 270 20.04 -12.28 34.93
N GLY A 271 19.24 -11.40 34.32
CA GLY A 271 19.38 -9.95 34.44
C GLY A 271 20.36 -9.30 33.45
N ALA A 272 21.26 -10.05 32.82
CA ALA A 272 22.23 -9.54 31.84
C ALA A 272 21.80 -9.79 30.39
N TRP A 273 22.31 -8.96 29.47
CA TRP A 273 22.19 -9.19 28.03
C TRP A 273 23.36 -10.03 27.55
N VAL A 274 23.06 -11.11 26.82
CA VAL A 274 24.03 -12.07 26.35
C VAL A 274 23.89 -12.22 24.84
N PRO A 275 24.97 -12.03 24.06
CA PRO A 275 24.91 -12.24 22.62
C PRO A 275 24.73 -13.72 22.30
N ILE A 276 23.84 -13.98 21.35
CA ILE A 276 23.58 -15.29 20.78
C ILE A 276 23.65 -15.21 19.25
N GLU A 277 24.23 -16.23 18.64
CA GLU A 277 24.36 -16.38 17.20
C GLU A 277 23.79 -17.73 16.82
N LEU A 278 22.87 -17.73 15.85
CA LEU A 278 22.24 -18.94 15.32
C LEU A 278 22.50 -18.98 13.82
N ARG A 279 22.98 -20.11 13.32
CA ARG A 279 23.13 -20.35 11.89
C ARG A 279 22.48 -21.67 11.49
N GLY A 280 21.86 -21.70 10.31
CA GLY A 280 21.24 -22.90 9.77
C GLY A 280 20.31 -22.63 8.57
N PRO A 281 19.73 -23.67 7.97
CA PRO A 281 18.83 -23.52 6.83
C PRO A 281 17.45 -22.95 7.23
N LEU A 282 16.82 -22.27 6.26
CA LEU A 282 15.39 -21.97 6.26
C LEU A 282 14.66 -22.98 5.38
N VAL A 283 13.56 -23.54 5.89
CA VAL A 283 12.73 -24.49 5.14
C VAL A 283 11.28 -24.02 5.12
N LEU A 284 10.60 -24.22 4.00
CA LEU A 284 9.16 -24.04 3.89
C LEU A 284 8.51 -25.33 4.39
N ARG A 285 7.83 -25.27 5.54
CA ARG A 285 7.13 -26.44 6.10
C ARG A 285 5.79 -26.66 5.40
N ASP A 286 5.08 -25.57 5.16
CA ASP A 286 3.80 -25.51 4.46
C ASP A 286 3.67 -24.13 3.80
N PRO A 287 2.63 -23.88 2.97
CA PRO A 287 2.52 -22.62 2.22
C PRO A 287 2.49 -21.33 3.05
N GLN A 288 2.35 -21.37 4.38
CA GLN A 288 2.31 -20.18 5.23
C GLN A 288 3.35 -20.20 6.35
N THR A 289 4.08 -21.31 6.52
CA THR A 289 5.02 -21.50 7.62
C THR A 289 6.44 -21.71 7.11
N ILE A 290 7.34 -20.82 7.53
CA ILE A 290 8.79 -20.99 7.37
C ILE A 290 9.37 -21.43 8.70
N VAL A 291 10.29 -22.39 8.65
CA VAL A 291 11.00 -22.91 9.82
C VAL A 291 12.48 -22.64 9.67
N PHE A 292 13.08 -22.01 10.66
CA PHE A 292 14.52 -21.89 10.80
C PHE A 292 15.03 -23.03 11.68
N ARG A 293 15.96 -23.83 11.13
CA ARG A 293 16.56 -24.99 11.80
C ARG A 293 18.02 -24.71 12.11
N PRO A 294 18.32 -23.97 13.18
CA PRO A 294 19.71 -23.70 13.55
C PRO A 294 20.45 -25.01 13.84
N ASN A 295 21.58 -25.20 13.16
CA ASN A 295 22.50 -26.31 13.39
C ASN A 295 23.81 -25.86 14.03
N VAL A 296 24.03 -24.54 14.11
CA VAL A 296 25.11 -23.91 14.86
C VAL A 296 24.50 -22.92 15.85
N VAL A 297 24.91 -23.02 17.11
CA VAL A 297 24.46 -22.16 18.21
C VAL A 297 25.69 -21.65 18.95
N LYS A 298 25.92 -20.35 18.95
CA LYS A 298 26.99 -19.73 19.75
C LYS A 298 26.41 -18.80 20.81
N VAL A 299 27.00 -18.85 22.00
CA VAL A 299 26.65 -17.96 23.13
C VAL A 299 27.93 -17.28 23.60
N ARG A 300 27.97 -15.94 23.61
CA ARG A 300 29.20 -15.18 23.89
C ARG A 300 30.38 -15.59 22.98
N GLY A 301 30.09 -15.88 21.72
CA GLY A 301 31.08 -16.29 20.72
C GLY A 301 31.58 -17.74 20.86
N GLN A 302 31.16 -18.47 21.90
CA GLN A 302 31.55 -19.86 22.11
C GLN A 302 30.51 -20.81 21.55
N ASP A 303 30.95 -21.88 20.88
CA ASP A 303 30.06 -22.93 20.38
C ASP A 303 29.40 -23.68 21.55
N ALA A 304 28.07 -23.56 21.64
CA ALA A 304 27.26 -24.17 22.68
C ALA A 304 26.76 -25.57 22.28
N GLY A 305 26.88 -25.97 21.00
CA GLY A 305 26.36 -27.23 20.46
C GLY A 305 26.81 -28.48 21.24
N PRO A 306 28.11 -28.66 21.53
CA PRO A 306 28.60 -29.82 22.28
C PRO A 306 27.97 -29.96 23.67
N LEU A 307 27.73 -28.83 24.36
CA LEU A 307 27.16 -28.83 25.71
C LEU A 307 25.65 -29.02 25.68
N MET A 308 24.96 -28.43 24.71
CA MET A 308 23.54 -28.68 24.47
C MET A 308 23.28 -30.16 24.22
N GLY A 309 24.10 -30.80 23.38
CA GLY A 309 24.00 -32.24 23.12
C GLY A 309 24.27 -33.09 24.35
N ALA A 310 25.33 -32.80 25.11
CA ALA A 310 25.69 -33.56 26.31
C ALA A 310 24.64 -33.45 27.43
N ALA A 311 24.07 -32.26 27.61
CA ALA A 311 23.07 -32.00 28.65
C ALA A 311 21.61 -32.22 28.18
N ARG A 312 21.40 -32.59 26.90
CA ARG A 312 20.08 -32.71 26.26
C ARG A 312 19.22 -31.45 26.40
N ILE A 313 19.87 -30.28 26.29
CA ILE A 313 19.22 -28.97 26.36
C ILE A 313 18.78 -28.58 24.96
N GLU A 314 17.51 -28.23 24.78
CA GLU A 314 16.96 -27.76 23.52
C GLU A 314 17.12 -26.25 23.36
N LEU A 315 16.99 -25.73 22.13
CA LEU A 315 17.02 -24.27 21.92
C LEU A 315 15.88 -23.58 22.69
N ALA A 316 14.73 -24.24 22.83
CA ALA A 316 13.59 -23.80 23.65
C ALA A 316 13.97 -23.47 25.11
N ASP A 317 14.87 -24.25 25.70
CA ASP A 317 15.36 -24.04 27.06
C ASP A 317 16.34 -22.86 27.15
N LEU A 318 16.94 -22.51 26.00
CA LEU A 318 17.88 -21.39 25.88
C LEU A 318 17.19 -20.06 25.65
N LEU A 319 16.13 -20.07 24.85
CA LEU A 319 15.47 -18.90 24.30
C LEU A 319 13.97 -18.97 24.54
N PRO A 320 13.41 -18.30 25.57
CA PRO A 320 11.96 -18.24 25.71
C PRO A 320 11.38 -17.28 24.64
N VAL A 321 11.22 -17.78 23.42
CA VAL A 321 10.59 -17.07 22.30
C VAL A 321 9.21 -17.69 22.08
N SER A 322 8.20 -16.97 22.55
CA SER A 322 6.82 -17.28 22.23
C SER A 322 6.09 -15.97 21.96
N THR A 323 5.92 -15.67 20.67
CA THR A 323 5.05 -14.59 20.19
C THR A 323 3.94 -15.22 19.35
N PRO A 324 2.82 -14.51 19.09
CA PRO A 324 1.75 -15.03 18.25
C PRO A 324 2.18 -15.43 16.83
N SER A 325 3.30 -14.88 16.34
CA SER A 325 3.79 -15.05 14.97
C SER A 325 5.08 -15.87 14.87
N VAL A 326 5.81 -16.03 15.99
CA VAL A 326 7.05 -16.80 16.08
C VAL A 326 7.03 -17.68 17.32
N GLN A 327 7.16 -18.99 17.10
CA GLN A 327 7.18 -20.00 18.15
C GLN A 327 8.47 -20.78 18.09
N LEU A 328 8.96 -21.19 19.25
CA LEU A 328 10.09 -22.11 19.35
C LEU A 328 9.57 -23.50 19.71
N ALA A 329 9.77 -24.46 18.80
CA ALA A 329 9.34 -25.84 18.94
C ALA A 329 10.59 -26.73 19.03
N GLY A 330 10.99 -27.04 20.26
CA GLY A 330 12.24 -27.73 20.58
C GLY A 330 13.47 -26.97 20.09
N SER A 331 14.07 -27.41 18.97
CA SER A 331 15.21 -26.75 18.34
C SER A 331 14.86 -25.98 17.05
N GLU A 332 13.58 -25.87 16.70
CA GLU A 332 13.12 -25.19 15.49
C GLU A 332 12.42 -23.86 15.80
N ILE A 333 12.79 -22.80 15.10
CA ILE A 333 12.07 -21.51 15.15
C ILE A 333 11.02 -21.51 14.03
N VAL A 334 9.75 -21.61 14.41
CA VAL A 334 8.60 -21.71 13.51
C VAL A 334 7.96 -20.34 13.35
N MET A 335 7.84 -19.87 12.11
CA MET A 335 7.35 -18.53 11.78
C MET A 335 6.11 -18.60 10.88
N GLN A 336 5.02 -17.99 11.34
CA GLN A 336 3.78 -17.84 10.57
C GLN A 336 3.90 -16.59 9.69
N VAL A 337 4.35 -16.76 8.44
CA VAL A 337 4.75 -15.65 7.55
C VAL A 337 3.67 -14.57 7.43
N PRO A 338 2.38 -14.87 7.20
CA PRO A 338 1.36 -13.84 7.05
C PRO A 338 1.12 -13.01 8.31
N ARG A 339 1.49 -13.53 9.49
CA ARG A 339 1.32 -12.86 10.79
C ARG A 339 2.57 -12.09 11.23
N LEU A 340 3.68 -12.18 10.49
CA LEU A 340 4.90 -11.44 10.83
C LEU A 340 4.77 -9.96 10.48
N PHE A 341 4.06 -9.64 9.40
CA PHE A 341 3.99 -8.30 8.83
C PHE A 341 2.92 -7.45 9.52
N PRO A 342 3.12 -6.13 9.58
CA PRO A 342 2.10 -5.22 10.09
C PRO A 342 0.91 -5.16 9.11
N PRO A 343 -0.21 -4.53 9.51
CA PRO A 343 -1.33 -4.27 8.60
C PRO A 343 -0.91 -3.61 7.27
N PRO A 344 -1.68 -3.77 6.18
CA PRO A 344 -2.86 -4.61 6.02
C PRO A 344 -2.56 -6.09 6.21
N ALA A 345 -3.57 -6.86 6.60
CA ALA A 345 -3.38 -8.30 6.74
C ALA A 345 -2.95 -8.90 5.39
N LEU A 346 -2.05 -9.88 5.46
CA LEU A 346 -1.63 -10.65 4.31
C LEU A 346 -2.34 -12.00 4.34
N ASP A 347 -2.93 -12.39 3.22
CA ASP A 347 -3.35 -13.76 2.95
C ASP A 347 -2.47 -14.30 1.82
N LEU A 348 -1.28 -14.74 2.23
CA LEU A 348 -0.17 -15.16 1.37
C LEU A 348 -0.04 -16.67 1.40
N LYS A 349 0.20 -17.29 0.25
CA LYS A 349 0.55 -18.72 0.11
C LYS A 349 1.81 -18.86 -0.73
N LEU A 350 2.87 -19.37 -0.11
CA LEU A 350 4.17 -19.62 -0.72
C LEU A 350 4.19 -20.97 -1.42
N SER A 351 4.80 -21.02 -2.60
CA SER A 351 5.10 -22.27 -3.32
C SER A 351 6.55 -22.71 -3.12
N ALA A 352 7.47 -21.76 -2.95
CA ALA A 352 8.87 -22.03 -2.72
C ALA A 352 9.55 -20.89 -1.96
N ILE A 353 10.67 -21.21 -1.31
CA ILE A 353 11.62 -20.24 -0.78
C ILE A 353 13.03 -20.58 -1.24
N ARG A 354 13.88 -19.55 -1.35
CA ARG A 354 15.31 -19.72 -1.61
C ARG A 354 16.10 -18.69 -0.83
N VAL A 355 17.10 -19.15 -0.09
CA VAL A 355 18.04 -18.27 0.60
C VAL A 355 19.16 -17.90 -0.38
N THR A 356 19.34 -16.61 -0.61
CA THR A 356 20.39 -16.06 -1.49
C THR A 356 21.17 -15.00 -0.72
N ARG A 357 22.36 -14.63 -1.21
CA ARG A 357 23.17 -13.56 -0.59
C ARG A 357 22.43 -12.23 -0.49
N ASP A 358 21.55 -11.95 -1.46
CA ASP A 358 20.77 -10.70 -1.50
C ASP A 358 19.51 -10.76 -0.63
N GLY A 359 19.14 -11.91 -0.07
CA GLY A 359 17.95 -12.07 0.77
C GLY A 359 17.22 -13.39 0.59
N LEU A 360 16.12 -13.52 1.34
CA LEU A 360 15.20 -14.64 1.24
C LEU A 360 14.22 -14.37 0.10
N VAL A 361 14.37 -15.10 -1.00
CA VAL A 361 13.43 -15.10 -2.11
C VAL A 361 12.25 -15.98 -1.74
N MET A 362 11.04 -15.45 -1.89
CA MET A 362 9.77 -16.13 -1.65
C MET A 362 8.96 -16.09 -2.94
N GLN A 363 8.51 -17.26 -3.38
CA GLN A 363 7.73 -17.44 -4.59
C GLN A 363 6.26 -17.68 -4.22
N ILE A 364 5.37 -16.99 -4.92
CA ILE A 364 3.92 -17.13 -4.85
C ILE A 364 3.43 -17.69 -6.18
N GLY A 365 2.59 -18.72 -6.17
CA GLY A 365 2.14 -19.38 -7.40
C GLY A 365 3.31 -19.95 -8.19
N ASP A 366 3.34 -19.72 -9.50
CA ASP A 366 4.47 -20.12 -10.36
C ASP A 366 5.58 -19.06 -10.44
N GLY A 367 5.42 -17.91 -9.75
CA GLY A 367 6.39 -16.82 -9.71
C GLY A 367 6.41 -15.92 -10.95
N ARG A 368 5.51 -16.13 -11.91
CA ARG A 368 5.48 -15.46 -13.23
C ARG A 368 4.10 -14.85 -13.50
N PRO A 369 3.73 -13.76 -12.82
CA PRO A 369 2.44 -13.12 -13.04
C PRO A 369 2.33 -12.57 -14.46
N GLN A 370 1.15 -12.69 -15.08
CA GLN A 370 0.89 -12.01 -16.35
C GLN A 370 0.66 -10.52 -16.09
N MET A 371 1.67 -9.72 -16.40
CA MET A 371 1.63 -8.27 -16.19
C MET A 371 0.81 -7.59 -17.30
N PRO A 372 -0.16 -6.72 -16.97
CA PRO A 372 -0.90 -6.00 -17.98
C PRO A 372 -0.08 -4.85 -18.59
N PRO A 373 -0.43 -4.42 -19.81
CA PRO A 373 0.21 -3.25 -20.40
C PRO A 373 -0.11 -2.00 -19.59
N LEU A 374 0.87 -1.09 -19.50
CA LEU A 374 0.63 0.27 -19.03
C LEU A 374 -0.12 1.07 -20.09
N ALA A 375 -0.91 2.06 -19.65
CA ALA A 375 -1.58 2.96 -20.59
C ALA A 375 -0.57 3.75 -21.45
N ASN A 376 0.63 4.01 -20.92
CA ASN A 376 1.71 4.62 -21.65
C ASN A 376 2.87 3.64 -21.86
N ALA A 377 3.06 3.21 -23.11
CA ALA A 377 4.13 2.29 -23.49
C ALA A 377 5.55 2.84 -23.19
N SER A 378 5.75 4.16 -23.14
CA SER A 378 7.06 4.74 -22.78
C SER A 378 7.48 4.43 -21.34
N ASP A 379 6.53 4.06 -20.48
CA ASP A 379 6.79 3.73 -19.08
C ASP A 379 7.01 2.23 -18.86
N ALA A 380 6.92 1.39 -19.89
CA ALA A 380 6.96 -0.08 -19.74
C ALA A 380 8.27 -0.62 -19.14
N GLN A 381 9.36 0.15 -19.19
CA GLN A 381 10.65 -0.22 -18.58
C GLN A 381 10.87 0.39 -17.19
N ARG A 382 9.93 1.22 -16.70
CA ARG A 382 10.02 1.83 -15.39
C ARG A 382 9.50 0.86 -14.33
N PRO A 383 10.02 0.89 -13.10
CA PRO A 383 9.29 0.36 -11.95
C PRO A 383 7.90 0.99 -11.82
N TYR A 384 6.90 0.17 -11.50
CA TYR A 384 5.52 0.64 -11.42
C TYR A 384 4.66 -0.14 -10.41
N ILE A 385 3.56 0.50 -10.02
CA ILE A 385 2.41 -0.09 -9.32
C ILE A 385 1.17 0.25 -10.14
N LEU A 386 0.40 -0.75 -10.52
CA LEU A 386 -0.88 -0.59 -11.21
C LEU A 386 -2.01 -0.97 -10.27
N PHE A 387 -3.11 -0.25 -10.35
CA PHE A 387 -4.39 -0.67 -9.78
C PHE A 387 -5.42 -0.81 -10.89
N ARG A 388 -6.19 -1.91 -10.82
CA ARG A 388 -7.16 -2.31 -11.84
C ARG A 388 -8.45 -2.80 -11.17
N GLY A 389 -9.55 -2.18 -11.56
CA GLY A 389 -10.89 -2.43 -11.03
C GLY A 389 -11.03 -2.13 -9.55
N GLY A 390 -12.16 -2.55 -9.01
CA GLY A 390 -12.61 -2.22 -7.65
C GLY A 390 -12.78 -0.73 -7.44
N ASP A 391 -13.23 -0.37 -6.25
CA ASP A 391 -13.26 1.01 -5.79
C ASP A 391 -12.07 1.23 -4.87
N ILE A 392 -11.23 2.22 -5.19
CA ILE A 392 -10.04 2.53 -4.39
C ILE A 392 -10.19 3.92 -3.82
N ARG A 393 -10.18 4.02 -2.50
CA ARG A 393 -10.20 5.29 -1.80
C ARG A 393 -8.80 5.66 -1.37
N PHE A 394 -8.37 6.87 -1.72
CA PHE A 394 -7.10 7.45 -1.27
C PHE A 394 -7.31 8.94 -0.98
N MET A 395 -6.72 9.43 0.10
CA MET A 395 -6.95 10.79 0.59
C MET A 395 -8.45 11.12 0.72
N ARG A 396 -8.96 11.99 -0.16
CA ARG A 396 -10.36 12.41 -0.21
C ARG A 396 -11.01 12.07 -1.56
N SER A 397 -10.40 11.17 -2.30
CA SER A 397 -10.79 10.77 -3.66
C SER A 397 -11.08 9.27 -3.72
N MET A 398 -12.06 8.90 -4.54
CA MET A 398 -12.45 7.49 -4.71
C MET A 398 -12.80 7.23 -6.18
N PRO A 399 -11.80 6.93 -7.03
CA PRO A 399 -12.08 6.34 -8.34
C PRO A 399 -12.81 5.01 -8.19
N MET A 400 -13.91 4.88 -8.93
CA MET A 400 -14.64 3.62 -9.10
C MET A 400 -14.10 2.86 -10.30
N ASN A 401 -14.12 1.53 -10.26
CA ASN A 401 -13.49 0.65 -11.27
C ASN A 401 -12.08 1.15 -11.63
N ALA A 402 -11.23 1.30 -10.60
CA ALA A 402 -10.03 2.11 -10.66
C ALA A 402 -9.05 1.66 -11.76
N ARG A 403 -8.54 2.61 -12.54
CA ARG A 403 -7.45 2.42 -13.49
C ARG A 403 -6.34 3.41 -13.15
N ILE A 404 -5.41 2.99 -12.29
CA ILE A 404 -4.35 3.86 -11.77
C ILE A 404 -2.99 3.27 -12.18
N ASP A 405 -2.15 4.09 -12.79
CA ASP A 405 -0.78 3.75 -13.18
C ASP A 405 0.18 4.63 -12.37
N ILE A 406 0.85 4.04 -11.38
CA ILE A 406 1.89 4.71 -10.60
C ILE A 406 3.23 4.29 -11.16
N VAL A 407 4.00 5.25 -11.68
CA VAL A 407 5.35 5.02 -12.22
C VAL A 407 6.35 5.87 -11.45
N VAL A 408 7.56 5.34 -11.27
CA VAL A 408 8.62 6.13 -10.64
C VAL A 408 8.93 7.39 -11.47
N ALA A 409 9.06 8.53 -10.80
CA ALA A 409 9.34 9.81 -11.43
C ALA A 409 10.74 9.81 -12.08
N ASP A 410 11.75 9.39 -11.31
CA ASP A 410 13.14 9.24 -11.75
C ASP A 410 13.50 7.75 -11.89
N PRO A 411 13.59 7.21 -13.13
CA PRO A 411 13.87 5.81 -13.37
C PRO A 411 15.33 5.43 -13.14
N ALA A 412 16.22 6.42 -12.91
CA ALA A 412 17.62 6.14 -12.56
C ALA A 412 17.80 5.68 -11.11
N ARG A 413 16.74 5.75 -10.29
CA ARG A 413 16.77 5.37 -8.87
C ARG A 413 15.80 4.21 -8.58
N PRO A 414 16.09 3.38 -7.56
CA PRO A 414 15.15 2.38 -7.08
C PRO A 414 13.81 3.01 -6.67
N PHE A 415 12.71 2.36 -7.02
CA PHE A 415 11.38 2.82 -6.62
C PHE A 415 11.01 2.25 -5.25
N VAL A 416 11.21 3.06 -4.21
CA VAL A 416 10.79 2.77 -2.84
C VAL A 416 9.39 3.34 -2.64
N PHE A 417 8.42 2.46 -2.40
CA PHE A 417 7.05 2.83 -2.05
C PHE A 417 6.81 2.52 -0.59
N ASN A 418 6.41 3.51 0.21
CA ASN A 418 6.04 3.33 1.60
C ASN A 418 4.52 3.47 1.74
N LEU A 419 3.83 2.39 2.12
CA LEU A 419 2.38 2.35 2.21
C LEU A 419 1.85 3.31 3.28
N TYR A 420 2.43 3.34 4.49
CA TYR A 420 1.90 4.19 5.57
C TYR A 420 2.20 5.68 5.33
N ARG A 421 3.24 5.97 4.54
CA ARG A 421 3.69 7.33 4.17
C ARG A 421 3.42 7.67 2.71
N TYR A 422 2.55 6.92 2.02
CA TYR A 422 2.35 7.07 0.58
C TYR A 422 1.84 8.47 0.21
N ARG A 423 1.12 9.12 1.13
CA ARG A 423 0.60 10.48 0.96
C ARG A 423 1.71 11.50 0.70
N ASP A 424 2.85 11.38 1.37
CA ASP A 424 3.96 12.32 1.17
C ASP A 424 4.57 12.16 -0.23
N GLN A 425 4.67 10.91 -0.69
CA GLN A 425 5.12 10.61 -2.04
C GLN A 425 4.11 11.13 -3.08
N LEU A 426 2.83 10.93 -2.82
CA LEU A 426 1.76 11.36 -3.72
C LEU A 426 1.70 12.89 -3.83
N VAL A 427 1.81 13.61 -2.71
CA VAL A 427 1.82 15.09 -2.67
C VAL A 427 3.05 15.67 -3.37
N ALA A 428 4.21 15.02 -3.25
CA ALA A 428 5.43 15.44 -3.94
C ALA A 428 5.48 15.01 -5.42
N GLY A 429 4.52 14.20 -5.87
CA GLY A 429 4.42 13.69 -7.24
C GLY A 429 3.55 14.56 -8.15
N SER A 430 3.22 14.01 -9.31
CA SER A 430 2.24 14.60 -10.23
C SER A 430 1.16 13.60 -10.60
N LEU A 431 -0.10 14.04 -10.57
CA LEU A 431 -1.27 13.26 -10.98
C LEU A 431 -1.81 13.81 -12.31
N ARG A 432 -2.12 12.94 -13.27
CA ARG A 432 -2.77 13.30 -14.53
C ARG A 432 -3.95 12.38 -14.80
N PHE A 433 -5.07 12.95 -15.21
CA PHE A 433 -6.24 12.20 -15.66
C PHE A 433 -6.18 12.02 -17.17
N SER A 434 -6.55 10.83 -17.61
CA SER A 434 -6.81 10.50 -19.01
C SER A 434 -8.30 10.71 -19.33
N PRO A 435 -8.68 10.97 -20.59
CA PRO A 435 -10.08 11.16 -20.99
C PRO A 435 -11.00 9.97 -20.66
N ASP A 436 -10.43 8.76 -20.58
CA ASP A 436 -11.13 7.53 -20.20
C ASP A 436 -11.29 7.36 -18.67
N GLY A 437 -10.90 8.36 -17.88
CA GLY A 437 -10.96 8.34 -16.42
C GLY A 437 -9.77 7.65 -15.75
N GLY A 438 -8.78 7.17 -16.52
CA GLY A 438 -7.55 6.63 -15.97
C GLY A 438 -6.72 7.69 -15.22
N ILE A 439 -5.99 7.28 -14.19
CA ILE A 439 -5.13 8.15 -13.39
C ILE A 439 -3.69 7.71 -13.59
N ARG A 440 -2.82 8.60 -14.09
CA ARG A 440 -1.37 8.38 -14.14
C ARG A 440 -0.70 9.20 -13.04
N VAL A 441 0.09 8.54 -12.22
CA VAL A 441 0.87 9.14 -11.13
C VAL A 441 2.34 8.99 -11.45
N ARG A 442 3.07 10.11 -11.51
CA ARG A 442 4.54 10.09 -11.43
C ARG A 442 4.93 10.30 -9.98
N MET A 443 5.43 9.26 -9.35
CA MET A 443 5.68 9.23 -7.91
C MET A 443 7.19 9.26 -7.63
N PRO A 444 7.68 10.18 -6.79
CA PRO A 444 9.05 10.13 -6.29
C PRO A 444 9.23 8.91 -5.38
N SER A 445 10.44 8.37 -5.38
CA SER A 445 10.84 7.30 -4.45
C SER A 445 10.88 7.86 -3.02
N PHE A 446 10.45 7.09 -2.02
CA PHE A 446 10.31 7.57 -0.64
C PHE A 446 11.62 8.19 -0.09
N GLY A 447 12.75 7.54 -0.36
CA GLY A 447 14.07 8.02 0.09
C GLY A 447 14.49 9.38 -0.48
N THR A 448 13.86 9.87 -1.56
CA THR A 448 14.20 11.18 -2.14
C THR A 448 13.45 12.34 -1.49
N LEU A 449 12.42 12.07 -0.68
CA LEU A 449 11.61 13.11 -0.05
C LEU A 449 12.40 13.93 1.00
N ALA A 450 13.30 13.28 1.73
CA ALA A 450 14.19 13.96 2.69
C ALA A 450 15.28 14.77 1.98
N ALA A 451 15.81 14.27 0.85
CA ALA A 451 16.84 14.96 0.07
C ALA A 451 16.31 16.22 -0.64
N GLY A 452 15.01 16.28 -0.92
CA GLY A 452 14.33 17.46 -1.48
C GLY A 452 14.08 18.58 -0.46
N GLN A 453 14.30 18.32 0.83
CA GLN A 453 14.27 19.32 1.91
C GLN A 453 15.68 19.83 2.25
N THR A 454 16.49 20.12 1.24
CA THR A 454 17.65 21.01 1.47
C THR A 454 17.10 22.41 1.74
N PRO A 455 17.57 23.13 2.79
CA PRO A 455 17.12 24.49 3.04
C PRO A 455 17.40 25.31 1.79
N LYS A 456 16.34 25.87 1.21
CA LYS A 456 16.43 26.82 0.10
C LYS A 456 17.43 27.89 0.53
N THR A 457 18.60 27.89 -0.10
CA THR A 457 19.74 28.74 0.22
C THR A 457 19.26 30.14 0.53
N ALA A 458 19.47 30.58 1.77
CA ALA A 458 19.19 31.95 2.17
C ALA A 458 19.91 32.86 1.16
N ARG A 459 19.11 33.65 0.45
CA ARG A 459 19.59 34.71 -0.43
C ARG A 459 20.60 35.54 0.37
N PRO A 460 21.82 35.79 -0.13
CA PRO A 460 22.77 36.60 0.63
C PRO A 460 22.15 37.98 0.83
N ALA A 461 22.04 38.39 2.08
CA ALA A 461 21.61 39.73 2.44
C ALA A 461 22.58 40.72 1.78
N VAL A 462 22.06 41.55 0.89
CA VAL A 462 22.80 42.68 0.33
C VAL A 462 23.09 43.62 1.49
N HIS A 463 24.35 43.66 1.94
CA HIS A 463 24.82 44.70 2.84
C HIS A 463 24.77 46.03 2.11
N LEU A 464 23.80 46.87 2.48
CA LEU A 464 23.74 48.27 2.06
C LEU A 464 24.90 49.00 2.75
N ALA A 465 25.95 49.30 1.99
CA ALA A 465 27.07 50.10 2.43
C ALA A 465 26.57 51.49 2.87
N ARG A 466 26.80 51.82 4.14
CA ARG A 466 26.54 53.14 4.72
C ARG A 466 27.55 54.11 4.11
N ARG A 467 27.10 54.97 3.18
CA ARG A 467 27.87 56.12 2.69
C ARG A 467 27.98 57.13 3.82
N THR A 468 29.16 57.23 4.41
CA THR A 468 29.60 58.41 5.16
C THR A 468 30.09 59.46 4.17
N ALA A 469 29.61 60.68 4.31
CA ALA A 469 30.22 61.90 3.78
C ALA A 469 29.56 63.12 4.46
N PRO A 470 30.21 64.28 4.42
CA PRO A 470 31.40 64.69 5.17
C PRO A 470 31.06 65.52 6.42
#